data_AF-A0A6H0DXK9-F1
#
_entry.id   AF-A0A6H0DXK9-F1
#
_cell.length_a   1.000
_cell.length_b   1.000
_cell.length_c   1.000
_cell.angle_alpha   90.00
_cell.angle_beta   90.00
_cell.angle_gamma   90.00
#
_symmetry.space_group_name_H-M   'P 1'
#
loop_
_entity.id
_entity.type
_entity.pdbx_description
1 polymer ?
#
loop_
_entity_poly.entity_id
_entity_poly.type
_entity_poly.pdbx_seq_one_letter_code
_entity_poly.pdbx_strand_id
1 'polypeptide(L)'
;MATQEEKQKALAAALGQIEKQFGKGSIMKLGDTKTLDVESISTGSLGLDVALGIGGLPMGRIVEIFGPESSGKTTLTLSVIAQAQKAGKTCAFIDAEHALDPIYAAKLGVDVKELFVSQPDNGEQALEICDALVRSGAIDVIIVDSVAALTPKAEIEGDMGDSHMGLQARLMSQALRKLTGQIKNA
;
A
#
# COMPACT_ATOMS: atom_id res chain seq x y z
N MET A 1 -9.02 9.75 47.54
CA MET A 1 -8.54 9.34 46.21
C MET A 1 -9.08 7.95 45.93
N ALA A 2 -9.58 7.67 44.73
CA ALA A 2 -10.09 6.34 44.38
C ALA A 2 -9.01 5.26 44.60
N THR A 3 -9.42 4.15 45.21
CA THR A 3 -8.55 2.99 45.45
C THR A 3 -8.14 2.33 44.13
N GLN A 4 -7.07 1.55 44.16
CA GLN A 4 -6.57 0.88 42.96
C GLN A 4 -7.59 -0.11 42.37
N GLU A 5 -8.38 -0.78 43.21
CA GLU A 5 -9.48 -1.65 42.79
C GLU A 5 -10.62 -0.87 42.12
N GLU A 6 -11.02 0.28 42.65
CA GLU A 6 -12.05 1.13 42.04
C GLU A 6 -11.64 1.61 40.65
N LYS A 7 -10.36 1.98 40.48
CA LYS A 7 -9.80 2.36 39.18
C LYS A 7 -9.79 1.20 38.18
N GLN A 8 -9.45 -0.02 38.61
CA GLN A 8 -9.45 -1.20 37.75
C GLN A 8 -10.87 -1.58 37.31
N LYS A 9 -11.84 -1.51 38.22
CA LYS A 9 -13.26 -1.78 37.91
C LYS A 9 -13.83 -0.77 36.92
N ALA A 10 -13.52 0.51 37.10
CA ALA A 10 -13.92 1.57 36.18
C ALA A 10 -13.27 1.39 34.79
N LEU A 11 -11.99 1.03 34.75
CA LEU A 11 -11.29 0.74 33.51
C LEU A 11 -11.91 -0.47 32.78
N ALA A 12 -12.20 -1.56 33.48
CA ALA A 12 -12.83 -2.74 32.88
C ALA A 12 -14.22 -2.44 32.31
N ALA A 13 -15.02 -1.63 33.02
CA ALA A 13 -16.32 -1.20 32.53
C ALA A 13 -16.22 -0.33 31.26
N ALA A 14 -15.25 0.60 31.23
CA ALA A 14 -15.00 1.43 30.05
C ALA A 14 -14.53 0.60 28.85
N LEU A 15 -13.60 -0.35 29.06
CA LEU A 15 -13.13 -1.26 28.02
C LEU A 15 -14.28 -2.09 27.43
N GLY A 16 -15.15 -2.64 28.29
CA GLY A 16 -16.32 -3.42 27.84
C GLY A 16 -17.36 -2.57 27.10
N GLN A 17 -17.53 -1.29 27.47
CA GLN A 17 -18.40 -0.36 26.73
C GLN A 17 -17.85 -0.07 25.33
N ILE A 18 -16.54 0.14 25.22
CA ILE A 18 -15.86 0.39 23.94
C ILE A 18 -16.01 -0.84 23.02
N GLU A 19 -15.75 -2.05 23.53
CA GLU A 19 -15.92 -3.28 22.72
C GLU A 19 -17.38 -3.52 22.30
N LYS A 20 -18.35 -3.19 23.15
CA LYS A 20 -19.78 -3.33 22.81
C LYS A 20 -20.22 -2.32 21.73
N GLN A 21 -19.69 -1.11 21.76
CA GLN A 21 -20.06 -0.05 20.82
C GLN A 21 -19.33 -0.17 19.47
N PHE A 22 -18.05 -0.53 19.49
CA PHE A 22 -17.16 -0.47 18.31
C PHE A 22 -16.68 -1.85 17.83
N GLY A 23 -17.13 -2.93 18.48
CA GLY A 23 -16.79 -4.31 18.12
C GLY A 23 -15.58 -4.86 18.89
N LYS A 24 -15.42 -6.19 18.85
CA LYS A 24 -14.28 -6.88 19.46
C LYS A 24 -12.97 -6.39 18.85
N GLY A 25 -11.98 -6.13 19.69
CA GLY A 25 -10.66 -5.67 19.26
C GLY A 25 -10.54 -4.16 18.98
N SER A 26 -11.57 -3.38 19.29
CA SER A 26 -11.54 -1.90 19.23
C SER A 26 -10.61 -1.28 20.28
N ILE A 27 -10.31 -2.00 21.37
CA ILE A 27 -9.32 -1.62 22.37
C ILE A 27 -8.68 -2.88 22.98
N MET A 28 -7.36 -2.92 23.05
CA MET A 28 -6.61 -4.05 23.62
C MET A 28 -5.29 -3.58 24.23
N LYS A 29 -4.72 -4.37 25.15
CA LYS A 29 -3.37 -4.09 25.64
C LYS A 29 -2.37 -4.37 24.52
N LEU A 30 -1.38 -3.50 24.40
CA LEU A 30 -0.32 -3.62 23.39
C LEU A 30 0.50 -4.93 23.49
N GLY A 31 0.50 -5.58 24.66
CA GLY A 31 1.14 -6.90 24.84
C GLY A 31 0.22 -8.10 24.60
N ASP A 32 -1.10 -7.89 24.53
CA ASP A 32 -2.09 -8.93 24.26
C ASP A 32 -2.40 -9.07 22.76
N THR A 33 -1.89 -8.15 21.93
CA THR A 33 -1.60 -8.47 20.54
C THR A 33 -0.54 -9.57 20.57
N LYS A 34 -0.95 -10.83 20.41
CA LYS A 34 -0.09 -11.84 19.79
C LYS A 34 0.66 -11.09 18.71
N THR A 35 1.99 -11.11 18.76
CA THR A 35 2.85 -10.49 17.75
C THR A 35 2.13 -10.64 16.43
N LEU A 36 1.63 -9.53 15.89
CA LEU A 36 1.19 -9.52 14.50
C LEU A 36 2.52 -9.78 13.81
N ASP A 37 2.82 -11.05 13.54
CA ASP A 37 3.92 -11.45 12.69
C ASP A 37 3.56 -10.80 11.36
N VAL A 38 4.07 -9.58 11.18
CA VAL A 38 3.80 -8.79 10.00
C VAL A 38 4.50 -9.55 8.90
N GLU A 39 3.72 -10.33 8.17
CA GLU A 39 4.22 -11.01 6.99
C GLU A 39 4.93 -9.99 6.11
N SER A 40 6.11 -10.36 5.62
CA SER A 40 6.94 -9.48 4.80
C SER A 40 7.31 -10.17 3.50
N ILE A 41 7.53 -9.36 2.47
CA ILE A 41 8.02 -9.79 1.16
C ILE A 41 9.41 -9.24 0.94
N SER A 42 10.35 -10.14 0.63
CA SER A 42 11.72 -9.77 0.31
C SER A 42 11.75 -8.74 -0.81
N THR A 43 12.63 -7.76 -0.67
CA THR A 43 12.92 -6.77 -1.72
C THR A 43 13.75 -7.35 -2.87
N GLY A 44 14.27 -8.57 -2.71
CA GLY A 44 15.29 -9.17 -3.57
C GLY A 44 16.71 -8.65 -3.28
N SER A 45 16.85 -7.74 -2.32
CA SER A 45 18.14 -7.24 -1.83
C SER A 45 18.33 -7.64 -0.36
N LEU A 46 19.25 -8.57 -0.11
CA LEU A 46 19.56 -9.03 1.25
C LEU A 46 19.94 -7.87 2.18
N GLY A 47 20.72 -6.90 1.68
CA GLY A 47 21.12 -5.73 2.47
C GLY A 47 19.94 -4.87 2.89
N LEU A 48 18.95 -4.70 2.00
CA LEU A 48 17.75 -3.91 2.30
C LEU A 48 16.81 -4.68 3.23
N ASP A 49 16.62 -5.99 3.03
CA ASP A 49 15.78 -6.83 3.88
C ASP A 49 16.29 -6.87 5.32
N VAL A 50 17.62 -6.94 5.50
CA VAL A 50 18.27 -6.83 6.83
C VAL A 50 18.06 -5.44 7.43
N ALA A 51 18.23 -4.37 6.62
CA ALA A 51 18.06 -3.00 7.10
C ALA A 51 16.62 -2.69 7.56
N LEU A 52 15.63 -3.33 6.94
CA LEU A 52 14.21 -3.19 7.32
C LEU A 52 13.88 -3.93 8.63
N GLY A 53 14.75 -4.83 9.11
CA GLY A 53 14.61 -5.53 10.40
C GLY A 53 13.53 -6.62 10.46
N ILE A 54 12.62 -6.65 9.48
CA ILE A 54 11.54 -7.64 9.35
C ILE A 54 11.71 -8.56 8.14
N GLY A 55 12.86 -8.48 7.45
CA GLY A 55 13.18 -9.34 6.31
C GLY A 55 12.53 -8.95 4.98
N GLY A 56 11.92 -7.76 4.88
CA GLY A 56 11.28 -7.31 3.65
C GLY A 56 10.27 -6.17 3.86
N LEU A 57 9.46 -5.91 2.84
CA LEU A 57 8.35 -4.95 2.91
C LEU A 57 7.13 -5.57 3.60
N PRO A 58 6.47 -4.87 4.52
CA PRO A 58 5.34 -5.41 5.28
C PRO A 58 4.07 -5.54 4.42
N MET A 59 3.41 -6.71 4.48
CA MET A 59 2.10 -6.94 3.89
C MET A 59 1.01 -6.13 4.61
N GLY A 60 -0.06 -5.78 3.88
CA GLY A 60 -1.16 -5.00 4.43
C GLY A 60 -0.75 -3.58 4.85
N ARG A 61 0.23 -2.98 4.16
CA ARG A 61 0.72 -1.61 4.39
C ARG A 61 1.00 -0.89 3.08
N ILE A 62 1.04 0.44 3.16
CA ILE A 62 1.49 1.31 2.08
C ILE A 62 2.98 1.59 2.29
N VAL A 63 3.76 1.43 1.23
CA VAL A 63 5.20 1.72 1.19
C VAL A 63 5.45 2.76 0.10
N GLU A 64 6.29 3.73 0.40
CA GLU A 64 6.76 4.73 -0.57
C GLU A 64 8.23 4.49 -0.90
N ILE A 65 8.55 4.42 -2.19
CA ILE A 65 9.92 4.35 -2.72
C ILE A 65 10.11 5.57 -3.60
N PHE A 66 10.94 6.51 -3.16
CA PHE A 66 11.23 7.75 -3.88
C PHE A 66 12.74 7.90 -4.12
N GLY A 67 13.09 8.75 -5.07
CA GLY A 67 14.47 9.01 -5.43
C GLY A 67 14.60 9.65 -6.83
N PRO A 68 15.81 10.09 -7.20
CA PRO A 68 16.08 10.69 -8.50
C PRO A 68 15.65 9.83 -9.68
N GLU A 69 15.48 10.44 -10.84
CA GLU A 69 15.34 9.69 -12.09
C GLU A 69 16.50 8.71 -12.26
N SER A 70 16.23 7.52 -12.80
CA SER A 70 17.22 6.46 -12.99
C SER A 70 17.92 5.94 -11.71
N SER A 71 17.40 6.24 -10.52
CA SER A 71 17.95 5.71 -9.25
C SER A 71 17.60 4.24 -8.97
N GLY A 72 16.87 3.58 -9.87
CA GLY A 72 16.48 2.17 -9.75
C GLY A 72 15.15 1.90 -9.05
N LYS A 73 14.26 2.89 -8.91
CA LYS A 73 12.93 2.73 -8.27
C LYS A 73 12.12 1.59 -8.92
N THR A 74 11.90 1.67 -10.23
CA THR A 74 11.15 0.65 -10.99
C THR A 74 11.87 -0.71 -11.00
N THR A 75 13.21 -0.72 -11.03
CA THR A 75 13.99 -1.97 -10.89
C THR A 75 13.73 -2.64 -9.53
N LEU A 76 13.70 -1.87 -8.44
CA LEU A 76 13.43 -2.38 -7.10
C LEU A 76 11.98 -2.90 -6.98
N THR A 77 10.99 -2.19 -7.52
CA THR A 77 9.59 -2.65 -7.48
C THR A 77 9.37 -3.90 -8.32
N LEU A 78 10.00 -4.03 -9.49
CA LEU A 78 9.97 -5.27 -10.28
C LEU A 78 10.66 -6.43 -9.56
N SER A 79 11.75 -6.17 -8.82
CA SER A 79 12.38 -7.18 -7.97
C SER A 79 11.44 -7.66 -6.86
N VAL A 80 10.73 -6.75 -6.19
CA VAL A 80 9.70 -7.09 -5.18
C VAL A 80 8.61 -7.97 -5.80
N ILE A 81 8.10 -7.62 -6.98
CA ILE A 81 7.11 -8.43 -7.72
C ILE A 81 7.65 -9.83 -7.99
N ALA A 82 8.89 -9.94 -8.49
CA ALA A 82 9.50 -11.24 -8.75
C ALA A 82 9.62 -12.10 -7.48
N GLN A 83 9.95 -11.51 -6.33
CA GLN A 83 9.97 -12.23 -5.05
C GLN A 83 8.57 -12.64 -4.59
N ALA A 84 7.57 -11.77 -4.75
CA ALA A 84 6.19 -12.08 -4.42
C ALA A 84 5.65 -13.24 -5.28
N GLN A 85 5.83 -13.19 -6.60
CA GLN A 85 5.41 -14.27 -7.51
C GLN A 85 6.10 -15.60 -7.18
N LYS A 86 7.40 -15.58 -6.84
CA LYS A 86 8.10 -16.79 -6.36
C LYS A 86 7.51 -17.38 -5.08
N ALA A 87 6.92 -16.54 -4.23
CA ALA A 87 6.19 -16.96 -3.03
C ALA A 87 4.73 -17.37 -3.33
N GLY A 88 4.34 -17.48 -4.60
CA GLY A 88 2.99 -17.88 -5.02
C GLY A 88 1.96 -16.75 -4.90
N LYS A 89 2.39 -15.49 -4.82
CA LYS A 89 1.52 -14.32 -4.68
C LYS A 89 1.16 -13.68 -6.02
N THR A 90 -0.03 -13.11 -6.07
CA THR A 90 -0.56 -12.40 -7.23
C THR A 90 -0.19 -10.93 -7.16
N CYS A 91 0.31 -10.38 -8.27
CA CYS A 91 0.82 -9.01 -8.33
C CYS A 91 0.09 -8.19 -9.40
N ALA A 92 -0.05 -6.88 -9.14
CA ALA A 92 -0.52 -5.92 -10.13
C ALA A 92 0.42 -4.71 -10.23
N PHE A 93 0.50 -4.13 -11.42
CA PHE A 93 1.30 -2.95 -11.72
C PHE A 93 0.43 -1.89 -12.41
N ILE A 94 0.29 -0.74 -11.78
CA ILE A 94 -0.37 0.44 -12.33
C ILE A 94 0.72 1.33 -12.94
N ASP A 95 0.88 1.25 -14.26
CA ASP A 95 1.87 1.97 -15.05
C ASP A 95 1.30 3.31 -15.51
N ALA A 96 1.29 4.28 -14.60
CA ALA A 96 0.90 5.66 -14.89
C ALA A 96 1.98 6.43 -15.69
N GLU A 97 3.23 5.97 -15.69
CA GLU A 97 4.31 6.55 -16.52
C GLU A 97 4.34 6.03 -17.97
N HIS A 98 3.57 4.97 -18.27
CA HIS A 98 3.54 4.31 -19.59
C HIS A 98 4.94 3.88 -20.05
N ALA A 99 5.78 3.45 -19.11
CA ALA A 99 7.21 3.23 -19.30
C ALA A 99 7.68 1.79 -18.98
N LEU A 100 6.76 0.89 -18.63
CA LEU A 100 7.11 -0.48 -18.26
C LEU A 100 7.60 -1.30 -19.47
N ASP A 101 8.84 -1.78 -19.42
CA ASP A 101 9.40 -2.73 -20.40
C ASP A 101 9.20 -4.19 -19.94
N PRO A 102 8.33 -4.98 -20.59
CA PRO A 102 8.10 -6.37 -20.23
C PRO A 102 9.32 -7.27 -20.46
N ILE A 103 10.20 -6.94 -21.40
CA ILE A 103 11.44 -7.71 -21.64
C ILE A 103 12.40 -7.51 -20.47
N TYR A 104 12.53 -6.28 -19.97
CA TYR A 104 13.34 -6.00 -18.80
C TYR A 104 12.76 -6.63 -17.53
N ALA A 105 11.44 -6.52 -17.32
CA ALA A 105 10.76 -7.17 -16.19
C ALA A 105 11.01 -8.69 -16.16
N ALA A 106 10.88 -9.37 -17.30
CA ALA A 106 11.16 -10.81 -17.40
C ALA A 106 12.62 -11.15 -17.06
N LYS A 107 13.58 -10.31 -17.47
CA LYS A 107 15.00 -10.48 -17.11
C LYS A 107 15.27 -10.34 -15.61
N LEU A 108 14.46 -9.55 -14.90
CA LEU A 108 14.51 -9.43 -13.44
C LEU A 108 13.82 -10.60 -12.71
N GLY A 109 13.20 -11.52 -13.46
CA GLY A 109 12.56 -12.73 -12.92
C GLY A 109 11.08 -12.56 -12.60
N VAL A 110 10.43 -11.50 -13.13
CA VAL A 110 8.98 -11.35 -13.11
C VAL A 110 8.35 -12.35 -14.08
N ASP A 111 7.33 -13.08 -13.62
CA ASP A 111 6.45 -13.81 -14.52
C ASP A 111 5.46 -12.82 -15.15
N VAL A 112 5.85 -12.32 -16.32
CA VAL A 112 5.08 -11.32 -17.07
C VAL A 112 3.73 -11.83 -17.57
N LYS A 113 3.51 -13.15 -17.61
CA LYS A 113 2.21 -13.71 -18.05
C LYS A 113 1.15 -13.62 -16.96
N GLU A 114 1.59 -13.70 -15.72
CA GLU A 114 0.73 -13.68 -14.52
C GLU A 114 0.73 -12.32 -13.81
N LEU A 115 1.45 -11.32 -14.36
CA LEU A 115 1.44 -9.95 -13.85
C LEU A 115 0.25 -9.17 -14.44
N PHE A 116 -0.66 -8.71 -13.58
CA PHE A 116 -1.72 -7.80 -14.00
C PHE A 116 -1.14 -6.40 -14.24
N VAL A 117 -1.44 -5.79 -15.38
CA VAL A 117 -0.96 -4.43 -15.72
C VAL A 117 -2.14 -3.55 -16.09
N SER A 118 -2.11 -2.30 -15.63
CA SER A 118 -3.05 -1.25 -16.01
C SER A 118 -2.29 0.00 -16.42
N GLN A 119 -2.65 0.58 -17.56
CA GLN A 119 -2.16 1.89 -18.03
C GLN A 119 -3.34 2.87 -18.00
N PRO A 120 -3.55 3.59 -16.88
CA PRO A 120 -4.67 4.49 -16.72
C PRO A 120 -4.46 5.80 -17.51
N ASP A 121 -5.57 6.43 -17.86
CA ASP A 121 -5.67 7.72 -18.55
C ASP A 121 -5.49 8.90 -17.58
N ASN A 122 -5.83 8.74 -16.29
CA ASN A 122 -5.74 9.79 -15.27
C ASN A 122 -5.56 9.23 -13.85
N GLY A 123 -5.19 10.12 -12.92
CA GLY A 123 -4.93 9.79 -11.53
C GLY A 123 -6.14 9.22 -10.79
N GLU A 124 -7.35 9.73 -11.04
CA GLU A 124 -8.58 9.20 -10.43
C GLU A 124 -8.79 7.74 -10.82
N GLN A 125 -8.73 7.42 -12.11
CA GLN A 125 -8.89 6.07 -12.63
C GLN A 125 -7.83 5.12 -12.07
N ALA A 126 -6.56 5.54 -12.02
CA ALA A 126 -5.48 4.75 -11.44
C ALA A 126 -5.77 4.34 -9.98
N LEU A 127 -6.25 5.30 -9.17
CA LEU A 127 -6.53 5.09 -7.75
C LEU A 127 -7.83 4.29 -7.54
N GLU A 128 -8.83 4.44 -8.41
CA GLU A 128 -10.05 3.61 -8.40
C GLU A 128 -9.76 2.15 -8.76
N ILE A 129 -8.87 1.91 -9.73
CA ILE A 129 -8.39 0.56 -10.06
C ILE A 129 -7.66 -0.03 -8.85
N CYS A 130 -6.72 0.71 -8.26
CA CYS A 130 -6.00 0.27 -7.05
C CYS A 130 -6.96 -0.11 -5.91
N ASP A 131 -7.96 0.75 -5.64
CA ASP A 131 -8.99 0.53 -4.62
C ASP A 131 -9.90 -0.68 -4.94
N ALA A 132 -10.22 -0.93 -6.20
CA ALA A 132 -10.94 -2.13 -6.61
C ALA A 132 -10.12 -3.41 -6.42
N LEU A 133 -8.82 -3.37 -6.76
CA LEU A 133 -7.91 -4.51 -6.58
C LEU A 133 -7.72 -4.83 -5.09
N VAL A 134 -7.50 -3.83 -4.23
CA VAL A 134 -7.42 -4.02 -2.77
C VAL A 134 -8.70 -4.64 -2.23
N ARG A 135 -9.88 -4.13 -2.62
CA ARG A 135 -11.18 -4.70 -2.18
C ARG A 135 -11.40 -6.15 -2.59
N SER A 136 -10.83 -6.56 -3.72
CA SER A 136 -11.02 -7.93 -4.21
C SER A 136 -10.42 -8.98 -3.27
N GLY A 137 -9.39 -8.61 -2.50
CA GLY A 137 -8.60 -9.55 -1.69
C GLY A 137 -7.82 -10.57 -2.53
N ALA A 138 -7.78 -10.42 -3.86
CA ALA A 138 -7.16 -11.37 -4.78
C ALA A 138 -5.74 -10.96 -5.22
N ILE A 139 -5.32 -9.72 -4.92
CA ILE A 139 -3.99 -9.20 -5.26
C ILE A 139 -3.22 -8.95 -3.98
N ASP A 140 -2.05 -9.57 -3.87
CA ASP A 140 -1.18 -9.48 -2.70
C ASP A 140 -0.27 -8.24 -2.74
N VAL A 141 0.24 -7.89 -3.93
CA VAL A 141 1.17 -6.75 -4.12
C VAL A 141 0.69 -5.88 -5.27
N ILE A 142 0.51 -4.58 -5.01
CA ILE A 142 0.15 -3.58 -6.02
C ILE A 142 1.26 -2.52 -6.06
N ILE A 143 1.84 -2.30 -7.23
CA ILE A 143 2.78 -1.21 -7.49
C ILE A 143 2.07 -0.12 -8.28
N VAL A 144 2.29 1.14 -7.90
CA VAL A 144 1.82 2.33 -8.66
C VAL A 144 3.05 3.11 -9.08
N ASP A 145 3.36 3.12 -10.38
CA ASP A 145 4.51 3.81 -10.96
C ASP A 145 4.01 4.87 -11.95
N SER A 146 3.97 6.17 -11.60
CA SER A 146 4.40 6.78 -10.34
C SER A 146 3.39 7.80 -9.85
N VAL A 147 3.52 8.23 -8.59
CA VAL A 147 2.65 9.26 -8.00
C VAL A 147 2.70 10.56 -8.80
N ALA A 148 3.87 10.92 -9.34
CA ALA A 148 4.02 12.14 -10.13
C ALA A 148 3.16 12.13 -11.41
N ALA A 149 2.96 10.94 -11.99
CA ALA A 149 2.14 10.73 -13.19
C ALA A 149 0.64 10.55 -12.90
N LEU A 150 0.20 10.61 -11.63
CA LEU A 150 -1.22 10.58 -11.27
C LEU A 150 -1.88 11.95 -11.52
N THR A 151 -1.87 12.40 -12.77
CA THR A 151 -2.42 13.69 -13.19
C THR A 151 -3.95 13.67 -13.07
N PRO A 152 -4.57 14.59 -12.30
CA PRO A 152 -6.02 14.67 -12.20
C PRO A 152 -6.67 14.93 -13.55
N LYS A 153 -7.87 14.36 -13.78
CA LYS A 153 -8.61 14.53 -15.03
C LYS A 153 -8.79 16.00 -15.44
N ALA A 154 -9.11 16.87 -14.49
CA ALA A 154 -9.30 18.30 -14.79
C ALA A 154 -8.01 19.00 -15.27
N GLU A 155 -6.84 18.51 -14.86
CA GLU A 155 -5.55 19.03 -15.34
C GLU A 155 -5.23 18.54 -16.75
N ILE A 156 -5.63 17.31 -17.10
CA ILE A 156 -5.49 16.76 -18.46
C ILE A 156 -6.42 17.44 -19.46
N GLU A 157 -7.64 17.77 -19.05
CA GLU A 157 -8.64 18.46 -19.88
C GLU A 157 -8.42 19.98 -19.98
N GLY A 158 -7.61 20.54 -19.07
CA GLY A 158 -7.27 21.96 -19.04
C GLY A 158 -6.17 22.35 -20.03
N ASP A 159 -5.94 23.66 -20.16
CA ASP A 159 -4.90 24.18 -21.04
C ASP A 159 -3.53 24.22 -20.33
N MET A 160 -2.45 24.12 -21.11
CA MET A 160 -1.09 24.28 -20.57
C MET A 160 -0.92 25.67 -19.94
N GLY A 161 -0.64 25.69 -18.63
CA GLY A 161 -0.50 26.92 -17.85
C GLY A 161 -1.68 27.23 -16.94
N ASP A 162 -2.76 26.46 -17.03
CA ASP A 162 -3.89 26.58 -16.10
C ASP A 162 -3.50 26.23 -14.66
N SER A 163 -4.07 26.97 -13.72
CA SER A 163 -3.74 26.84 -12.31
C SER A 163 -4.64 25.79 -11.63
N HIS A 164 -4.06 24.63 -11.36
CA HIS A 164 -4.71 23.53 -10.64
C HIS A 164 -4.18 23.38 -9.20
N MET A 165 -4.22 24.46 -8.42
CA MET A 165 -3.59 24.52 -7.09
C MET A 165 -4.01 23.35 -6.17
N GLY A 166 -3.06 22.46 -5.89
CA GLY A 166 -3.18 21.37 -4.93
C GLY A 166 -4.18 20.28 -5.31
N LEU A 167 -4.56 20.15 -6.59
CA LEU A 167 -5.56 19.18 -7.02
C LEU A 167 -5.10 17.74 -6.78
N GLN A 168 -3.88 17.40 -7.22
CA GLN A 168 -3.27 16.09 -7.00
C GLN A 168 -3.12 15.77 -5.50
N ALA A 169 -2.74 16.74 -4.66
CA ALA A 169 -2.61 16.54 -3.22
C ALA A 169 -3.96 16.21 -2.55
N ARG A 170 -5.05 16.85 -2.98
CA ARG A 170 -6.41 16.52 -2.51
C ARG A 170 -6.84 15.13 -2.95
N LEU A 171 -6.56 14.77 -4.21
CA LEU A 171 -6.83 13.44 -4.76
C LEU A 171 -6.11 12.35 -3.94
N MET A 172 -4.80 12.48 -3.73
CA MET A 172 -4.01 11.53 -2.94
C MET A 172 -4.51 11.43 -1.49
N SER A 173 -4.83 12.56 -0.86
CA SER A 173 -5.35 12.59 0.51
C SER A 173 -6.67 11.82 0.64
N GLN A 174 -7.54 11.92 -0.36
CA GLN A 174 -8.81 11.21 -0.40
C GLN A 174 -8.59 9.71 -0.66
N ALA A 175 -7.74 9.36 -1.63
CA ALA A 175 -7.47 7.98 -2.00
C ALA A 175 -6.80 7.20 -0.87
N LEU A 176 -5.74 7.75 -0.25
CA LEU A 176 -5.06 7.08 0.86
C LEU A 176 -5.98 6.84 2.06
N ARG A 177 -6.94 7.75 2.31
CA ARG A 177 -7.93 7.57 3.37
C ARG A 177 -8.86 6.38 3.09
N LYS A 178 -9.26 6.18 1.84
CA LYS A 178 -10.06 5.02 1.42
C LYS A 178 -9.26 3.72 1.49
N LEU A 179 -8.04 3.74 0.93
CA LEU A 179 -7.16 2.57 0.83
C LEU A 179 -6.70 2.06 2.21
N THR A 180 -6.27 2.95 3.11
CA THR A 180 -5.73 2.55 4.42
C THR A 180 -6.71 1.69 5.23
N GLY A 181 -8.01 2.02 5.18
CA GLY A 181 -9.04 1.26 5.89
C GLY A 181 -9.28 -0.14 5.31
N GLN A 182 -9.05 -0.32 4.00
CA GLN A 182 -9.28 -1.59 3.32
C GLN A 182 -8.04 -2.49 3.38
N ILE A 183 -6.84 -1.93 3.15
CA ILE A 183 -5.56 -2.65 3.14
C ILE A 183 -5.30 -3.37 4.48
N LYS A 184 -5.75 -2.81 5.61
CA LYS A 184 -5.58 -3.45 6.93
C LYS A 184 -6.46 -4.70 7.10
N ASN A 185 -7.56 -4.78 6.36
CA ASN A 185 -8.57 -5.83 6.49
C ASN A 185 -8.53 -6.84 5.33
N ALA A 186 -7.68 -6.60 4.32
CA ALA A 186 -7.45 -7.44 3.16
C ALA A 186 -6.39 -8.51 3.45
#